data_AF-A0A8J3W7N2-F1
#
_entry.id   AF-A0A8J3W7N2-F1
#
_cell.length_a   1.000
_cell.length_b   1.000
_cell.length_c   1.000
_cell.angle_alpha   90.00
_cell.angle_beta   90.00
_cell.angle_gamma   90.00
#
_symmetry.space_group_name_H-M   'P 1'
#
loop_
_entity.id
_entity.type
_entity.pdbx_description
1 polymer ?
#
loop_
_entity_poly.entity_id
_entity_poly.type
_entity_poly.pdbx_seq_one_letter_code
_entity_poly.pdbx_strand_id
1 'polypeptide(L)'
;MAFLREVLESTSWVERTRELGTALRATRSPGGLLVVGTPADEPWHLTAHLGDEARLSGLPQLAPTLVRWTPAPDAPAHLRVGLERIERAARGETLFVVAEERAPEALLERVGDARRTGATILALDCGDPDLEGLAHDALAVPLRAPVSFDGAQHLVSMAAGEAPRRQGFRDRLARMLERLSGPHVPD
;
A
#
# COMPACT_ATOMS: atom_id res chain seq x y z
N MET A 1 6.96 -9.66 19.43
CA MET A 1 5.82 -9.27 18.58
C MET A 1 4.59 -8.79 19.36
N ALA A 2 4.18 -9.42 20.48
CA ALA A 2 2.98 -9.01 21.22
C ALA A 2 3.08 -7.59 21.84
N PHE A 3 4.22 -7.25 22.45
CA PHE A 3 4.43 -5.94 23.09
C PHE A 3 4.44 -4.76 22.09
N LEU A 4 5.06 -4.93 20.91
CA LEU A 4 5.02 -3.91 19.86
C LEU A 4 3.58 -3.69 19.38
N ARG A 5 2.80 -4.77 19.19
CA ARG A 5 1.40 -4.68 18.81
C ARG A 5 0.58 -3.92 19.85
N GLU A 6 0.74 -4.23 21.12
CA GLU A 6 0.03 -3.59 22.23
C GLU A 6 0.33 -2.08 22.36
N VAL A 7 1.60 -1.68 22.15
CA VAL A 7 2.00 -0.26 22.11
C VAL A 7 1.38 0.46 20.91
N LEU A 8 1.31 -0.19 19.74
CA LEU A 8 0.71 0.41 18.53
C LEU A 8 -0.82 0.47 18.58
N GLU A 9 -1.48 -0.51 19.19
CA GLU A 9 -2.94 -0.53 19.37
C GLU A 9 -3.41 0.62 20.29
N SER A 10 -2.57 1.07 21.23
CA SER A 10 -2.87 2.24 22.07
C SER A 10 -2.87 3.59 21.31
N THR A 11 -2.41 3.63 20.05
CA THR A 11 -2.17 4.86 19.30
C THR A 11 -3.00 5.00 18.00
N SER A 12 -4.02 4.16 17.78
CA SER A 12 -4.79 4.05 16.52
C SER A 12 -3.96 3.73 15.27
N TRP A 13 -2.66 3.47 15.45
CA TRP A 13 -1.68 3.32 14.39
C TRP A 13 -1.92 2.06 13.56
N VAL A 14 -2.32 0.98 14.25
CA VAL A 14 -2.61 -0.31 13.63
C VAL A 14 -3.84 -0.21 12.73
N GLU A 15 -4.88 0.49 13.19
CA GLU A 15 -6.09 0.75 12.41
C GLU A 15 -5.77 1.59 11.17
N ARG A 16 -5.07 2.71 11.33
CA ARG A 16 -4.69 3.59 10.20
C ARG A 16 -3.82 2.87 9.18
N THR A 17 -2.90 2.02 9.63
CA THR A 17 -2.08 1.19 8.73
C THR A 17 -2.93 0.19 7.95
N ARG A 18 -3.95 -0.42 8.59
CA ARG A 18 -4.91 -1.32 7.93
C ARG A 18 -5.85 -0.60 6.96
N GLU A 19 -6.26 0.61 7.29
CA GLU A 19 -7.05 1.47 6.42
C GLU A 19 -6.26 1.80 5.14
N LEU A 20 -5.02 2.24 5.29
CA LEU A 20 -4.14 2.50 4.15
C LEU A 20 -3.87 1.23 3.34
N GLY A 21 -3.61 0.09 3.99
CA GLY A 21 -3.50 -1.21 3.32
C GLY A 21 -4.76 -1.62 2.55
N THR A 22 -5.94 -1.28 3.07
CA THR A 22 -7.22 -1.49 2.37
C THR A 22 -7.37 -0.57 1.17
N ALA A 23 -6.96 0.69 1.29
CA ALA A 23 -6.95 1.64 0.17
C ALA A 23 -6.00 1.17 -0.96
N LEU A 24 -4.82 0.66 -0.62
CA LEU A 24 -3.88 0.08 -1.59
C LEU A 24 -4.51 -1.10 -2.35
N ARG A 25 -5.24 -1.98 -1.65
CA ARG A 25 -5.96 -3.11 -2.28
C ARG A 25 -7.08 -2.70 -3.22
N ALA A 26 -7.59 -1.47 -3.10
CA ALA A 26 -8.65 -0.96 -3.97
C ALA A 26 -8.14 -0.60 -5.38
N THR A 27 -6.82 -0.64 -5.61
CA THR A 27 -6.21 -0.57 -6.94
C THR A 27 -6.85 -1.62 -7.86
N ARG A 28 -7.30 -1.21 -9.05
CA ARG A 28 -8.19 -2.06 -9.86
C ARG A 28 -7.48 -3.18 -10.60
N SER A 29 -6.26 -2.93 -11.06
CA SER A 29 -5.55 -3.81 -11.98
C SER A 29 -4.08 -3.95 -11.61
N PRO A 30 -3.46 -5.10 -11.93
CA PRO A 30 -2.01 -5.26 -11.87
C PRO A 30 -1.29 -4.15 -12.65
N GLY A 31 -0.22 -3.60 -12.07
CA GLY A 31 0.52 -2.46 -12.65
C GLY A 31 -0.17 -1.10 -12.49
N GLY A 32 -1.38 -1.06 -11.91
CA GLY A 32 -2.10 0.20 -11.62
C GLY A 32 -1.68 0.86 -10.31
N LEU A 33 -0.85 0.22 -9.48
CA LEU A 33 -0.28 0.80 -8.27
C LEU A 33 1.09 1.40 -8.63
N LEU A 34 1.15 2.73 -8.70
CA LEU A 34 2.37 3.49 -8.91
C LEU A 34 2.92 3.91 -7.56
N VAL A 35 4.21 3.71 -7.31
CA VAL A 35 4.87 4.11 -6.06
C VAL A 35 5.99 5.08 -6.40
N VAL A 36 5.99 6.24 -5.75
CA VAL A 36 6.98 7.30 -5.97
C VAL A 36 7.42 7.88 -4.62
N GLY A 37 8.68 8.29 -4.52
CA GLY A 37 9.17 9.05 -3.37
C GLY A 37 9.84 10.33 -3.79
N THR A 38 10.68 10.87 -2.90
CA THR A 38 11.44 12.09 -3.17
C THR A 38 12.68 11.79 -4.02
N PRO A 39 13.37 12.80 -4.57
CA PRO A 39 14.65 12.58 -5.24
C PRO A 39 15.74 12.04 -4.31
N ALA A 40 15.63 12.33 -3.00
CA ALA A 40 16.57 11.90 -1.98
C ALA A 40 16.33 10.45 -1.55
N ASP A 41 15.07 10.00 -1.58
CA ASP A 41 14.68 8.66 -1.17
C ASP A 41 13.60 8.09 -2.11
N GLU A 42 14.05 7.20 -2.99
CA GLU A 42 13.16 6.39 -3.82
C GLU A 42 12.69 5.16 -3.02
N PRO A 43 11.39 4.83 -2.98
CA PRO A 43 10.82 3.83 -2.06
C PRO A 43 11.01 2.39 -2.56
N TRP A 44 12.27 2.01 -2.80
CA TRP A 44 12.65 0.68 -3.30
C TRP A 44 12.23 -0.44 -2.36
N HIS A 45 12.45 -0.26 -1.05
CA HIS A 45 12.15 -1.28 -0.05
C HIS A 45 10.65 -1.54 0.07
N LEU A 46 9.83 -0.49 0.16
CA LEU A 46 8.38 -0.60 0.12
C LEU A 46 7.88 -1.26 -1.16
N THR A 47 8.41 -0.86 -2.31
CA THR A 47 8.04 -1.45 -3.61
C THR A 47 8.31 -2.95 -3.62
N ALA A 48 9.49 -3.38 -3.12
CA ALA A 48 9.82 -4.79 -3.02
C ALA A 48 8.87 -5.54 -2.08
N HIS A 49 8.59 -4.99 -0.89
CA HIS A 49 7.68 -5.60 0.07
C HIS A 49 6.25 -5.71 -0.44
N LEU A 50 5.70 -4.67 -1.09
CA LEU A 50 4.39 -4.75 -1.73
C LEU A 50 4.37 -5.81 -2.85
N GLY A 51 5.46 -5.93 -3.62
CA GLY A 51 5.62 -6.97 -4.62
C GLY A 51 5.64 -8.38 -4.00
N ASP A 52 6.28 -8.56 -2.86
CA ASP A 52 6.29 -9.83 -2.11
C ASP A 52 4.89 -10.15 -1.58
N GLU A 53 4.24 -9.18 -0.96
CA GLU A 53 2.89 -9.32 -0.42
C GLU A 53 1.86 -9.61 -1.51
N ALA A 54 2.00 -9.00 -2.70
CA ALA A 54 1.17 -9.32 -3.86
C ALA A 54 1.27 -10.81 -4.23
N ARG A 55 2.48 -11.39 -4.19
CA ARG A 55 2.71 -12.82 -4.49
C ARG A 55 2.19 -13.72 -3.37
N LEU A 56 2.46 -13.39 -2.11
CA LEU A 56 2.07 -14.19 -0.95
C LEU A 56 0.55 -14.22 -0.74
N SER A 57 -0.11 -13.08 -0.94
CA SER A 57 -1.56 -12.92 -0.75
C SER A 57 -2.39 -13.31 -1.97
N GLY A 58 -1.76 -13.49 -3.14
CA GLY A 58 -2.46 -13.73 -4.41
C GLY A 58 -3.26 -12.51 -4.89
N LEU A 59 -2.81 -11.30 -4.54
CA LEU A 59 -3.42 -10.02 -4.92
C LEU A 59 -2.54 -9.32 -5.97
N PRO A 60 -2.65 -9.67 -7.26
CA PRO A 60 -1.75 -9.15 -8.29
C PRO A 60 -1.90 -7.64 -8.52
N GLN A 61 -3.00 -7.03 -8.09
CA GLN A 61 -3.17 -5.57 -8.13
C GLN A 61 -2.23 -4.82 -7.19
N LEU A 62 -1.65 -5.49 -6.18
CA LEU A 62 -0.66 -4.90 -5.29
C LEU A 62 0.75 -4.91 -5.86
N ALA A 63 1.01 -5.60 -6.98
CA ALA A 63 2.32 -5.60 -7.61
C ALA A 63 2.61 -4.18 -8.14
N PRO A 64 3.53 -3.43 -7.49
CA PRO A 64 3.67 -2.00 -7.75
C PRO A 64 4.60 -1.74 -8.95
N THR A 65 4.44 -0.58 -9.55
CA THR A 65 5.41 0.02 -10.46
C THR A 65 6.16 1.12 -9.71
N LEU A 66 7.46 0.93 -9.48
CA LEU A 66 8.31 1.99 -8.95
C LEU A 66 8.52 3.07 -10.02
N VAL A 67 8.13 4.29 -9.71
CA VAL A 67 8.39 5.48 -10.49
C VAL A 67 9.65 6.15 -9.96
N ARG A 68 10.61 6.38 -10.86
CA ARG A 68 11.95 6.86 -10.53
C ARG A 68 12.18 8.28 -11.02
N TRP A 69 13.03 9.01 -10.31
CA TRP A 69 13.46 10.35 -10.71
C TRP A 69 14.45 10.31 -11.85
N THR A 70 15.46 9.45 -11.71
CA THR A 70 16.56 9.32 -12.67
C THR A 70 16.85 7.85 -12.94
N PRO A 71 15.95 7.13 -13.65
CA PRO A 71 16.19 5.74 -13.99
C PRO A 71 17.42 5.60 -14.88
N ALA A 72 18.26 4.59 -14.61
CA ALA A 72 19.41 4.30 -15.46
C ALA A 72 18.95 3.94 -16.88
N PRO A 73 19.58 4.48 -17.95
CA PRO A 73 19.09 4.32 -19.33
C PRO A 73 19.12 2.86 -19.80
N ASP A 74 20.03 2.07 -19.25
CA ASP A 74 20.26 0.64 -19.48
C ASP A 74 19.52 -0.27 -18.49
N ALA A 75 18.75 0.30 -17.54
CA ALA A 75 17.96 -0.49 -16.61
C ALA A 75 16.91 -1.35 -17.36
N PRO A 76 16.57 -2.54 -16.83
CA PRO A 76 15.45 -3.32 -17.33
C PRO A 76 14.18 -2.48 -17.43
N ALA A 77 13.30 -2.77 -18.40
CA ALA A 77 12.13 -1.94 -18.68
C ALA A 77 11.26 -1.67 -17.43
N HIS A 78 11.10 -2.66 -16.56
CA HIS A 78 10.31 -2.53 -15.32
C HIS A 78 10.99 -1.70 -14.21
N LEU A 79 12.29 -1.37 -14.34
CA LEU A 79 13.06 -0.51 -13.43
C LEU A 79 13.42 0.85 -14.05
N ARG A 80 12.92 1.13 -15.25
CA ARG A 80 13.22 2.34 -16.03
C ARG A 80 12.02 3.27 -16.17
N VAL A 81 11.01 3.10 -15.31
CA VAL A 81 9.80 3.91 -15.33
C VAL A 81 10.10 5.24 -14.66
N GLY A 82 10.08 6.34 -15.43
CA GLY A 82 10.34 7.69 -14.94
C GLY A 82 9.06 8.45 -14.55
N LEU A 83 9.24 9.70 -14.06
CA LEU A 83 8.16 10.58 -13.63
C LEU A 83 7.08 10.83 -14.69
N GLU A 84 7.40 10.72 -15.97
CA GLU A 84 6.43 10.81 -17.08
C GLU A 84 5.31 9.76 -16.99
N ARG A 85 5.49 8.71 -16.18
CA ARG A 85 4.45 7.74 -15.90
C ARG A 85 3.31 8.31 -15.06
N ILE A 86 3.60 9.25 -14.15
CA ILE A 86 2.60 9.91 -13.29
C ILE A 86 1.66 10.76 -14.14
N GLU A 87 2.18 11.43 -15.16
CA GLU A 87 1.40 12.28 -16.08
C GLU A 87 0.36 11.48 -16.88
N ARG A 88 0.57 10.16 -17.02
CA ARG A 88 -0.38 9.24 -17.66
C ARG A 88 -1.30 8.54 -16.68
N ALA A 89 -1.16 8.82 -15.37
CA ALA A 89 -2.03 8.25 -14.37
C ALA A 89 -3.48 8.68 -14.58
N ALA A 90 -4.42 7.76 -14.39
CA ALA A 90 -5.82 8.00 -14.67
C ALA A 90 -6.75 7.24 -13.70
N ARG A 91 -8.05 7.45 -13.88
CA ARG A 91 -9.08 6.78 -13.09
C ARG A 91 -8.89 5.26 -13.05
N GLY A 92 -8.81 4.72 -11.83
CA GLY A 92 -8.63 3.29 -11.58
C GLY A 92 -7.19 2.89 -11.24
N GLU A 93 -6.25 3.81 -11.42
CA GLU A 93 -4.87 3.71 -10.93
C GLU A 93 -4.73 4.39 -9.57
N THR A 94 -3.73 3.95 -8.80
CA THR A 94 -3.38 4.48 -7.50
C THR A 94 -1.95 5.00 -7.56
N LEU A 95 -1.74 6.27 -7.22
CA LEU A 95 -0.43 6.85 -6.98
C LEU A 95 -0.18 6.90 -5.48
N PHE A 96 0.79 6.12 -5.01
CA PHE A 96 1.23 6.09 -3.63
C PHE A 96 2.53 6.89 -3.48
N VAL A 97 2.44 8.02 -2.80
CA VAL A 97 3.58 8.91 -2.52
C VAL A 97 4.17 8.57 -1.15
N VAL A 98 5.48 8.35 -1.11
CA VAL A 98 6.21 7.92 0.09
C VAL A 98 7.31 8.93 0.34
N ALA A 99 7.18 9.75 1.38
CA ALA A 99 8.06 10.90 1.57
C ALA A 99 8.36 11.14 3.06
N GLU A 100 9.52 10.68 3.54
CA GLU A 100 9.96 11.00 4.90
C GLU A 100 10.27 12.49 5.05
N GLU A 101 10.75 13.12 3.98
CA GLU A 101 10.96 14.56 3.86
C GLU A 101 9.85 15.23 3.06
N ARG A 102 9.78 16.57 3.12
CA ARG A 102 8.78 17.35 2.39
C ARG A 102 8.85 17.06 0.88
N ALA A 103 7.70 16.80 0.27
CA ALA A 103 7.66 16.53 -1.15
C ALA A 103 8.04 17.80 -1.94
N PRO A 104 8.93 17.70 -2.94
CA PRO A 104 9.29 18.86 -3.74
C PRO A 104 8.09 19.31 -4.59
N GLU A 105 8.01 20.62 -4.87
CA GLU A 105 6.91 21.23 -5.64
C GLU A 105 6.69 20.52 -7.00
N ALA A 106 7.76 20.18 -7.70
CA ALA A 106 7.69 19.44 -8.97
C ALA A 106 7.02 18.05 -8.86
N LEU A 107 7.07 17.41 -7.69
CA LEU A 107 6.31 16.18 -7.42
C LEU A 107 4.85 16.49 -7.10
N LEU A 108 4.61 17.49 -6.24
CA LEU A 108 3.26 17.91 -5.84
C LEU A 108 2.42 18.35 -7.04
N GLU A 109 3.00 19.08 -7.99
CA GLU A 109 2.35 19.45 -9.26
C GLU A 109 1.86 18.21 -10.03
N ARG A 110 2.73 17.21 -10.19
CA ARG A 110 2.40 15.95 -10.89
C ARG A 110 1.36 15.12 -10.15
N VAL A 111 1.42 15.09 -8.82
CA VAL A 111 0.41 14.44 -7.97
C VAL A 111 -0.94 15.14 -8.13
N GLY A 112 -0.95 16.47 -8.16
CA GLY A 112 -2.14 17.27 -8.44
C GLY A 112 -2.73 17.01 -9.81
N ASP A 113 -1.90 16.88 -10.85
CA ASP A 113 -2.32 16.49 -12.19
C ASP A 113 -2.93 15.09 -12.23
N ALA A 114 -2.27 14.10 -11.65
CA ALA A 114 -2.79 12.73 -11.54
C ALA A 114 -4.14 12.68 -10.80
N ARG A 115 -4.30 13.49 -9.75
CA ARG A 115 -5.59 13.63 -9.05
C ARG A 115 -6.67 14.20 -9.97
N ARG A 116 -6.35 15.23 -10.76
CA ARG A 116 -7.30 15.86 -11.70
C ARG A 116 -7.77 14.90 -12.80
N THR A 117 -6.93 13.96 -13.22
CA THR A 117 -7.29 12.89 -14.18
C THR A 117 -8.03 11.71 -13.53
N GLY A 118 -8.20 11.74 -12.20
CA GLY A 118 -9.00 10.80 -11.43
C GLY A 118 -8.23 9.63 -10.82
N ALA A 119 -6.89 9.67 -10.80
CA ALA A 119 -6.11 8.69 -10.05
C ALA A 119 -6.36 8.82 -8.54
N THR A 120 -6.38 7.68 -7.85
CA THR A 120 -6.42 7.67 -6.37
C THR A 120 -5.04 8.04 -5.86
N ILE A 121 -4.97 9.06 -5.01
CA ILE A 121 -3.73 9.50 -4.38
C ILE A 121 -3.70 8.99 -2.95
N LEU A 122 -2.65 8.27 -2.57
CA LEU A 122 -2.37 7.84 -1.20
C LEU A 122 -1.01 8.38 -0.76
N ALA A 123 -0.84 8.63 0.54
CA ALA A 123 0.42 9.12 1.08
C ALA A 123 0.88 8.36 2.33
N LEU A 124 2.20 8.17 2.43
CA LEU A 124 2.91 7.80 3.65
C LEU A 124 4.02 8.82 3.82
N ASP A 125 3.93 9.68 4.83
CA ASP A 125 4.82 10.82 4.97
C ASP A 125 5.10 11.17 6.44
N CYS A 126 5.65 12.36 6.70
CA CYS A 126 5.86 12.91 8.04
C CYS A 126 4.89 14.05 8.39
N GLY A 127 3.71 14.11 7.75
CA GLY A 127 2.71 15.16 7.93
C GLY A 127 2.95 16.41 7.08
N ASP A 128 3.23 16.24 5.78
CA ASP A 128 3.40 17.34 4.84
C ASP A 128 2.02 17.88 4.43
N PRO A 129 1.64 19.11 4.84
CA PRO A 129 0.28 19.63 4.61
C PRO A 129 -0.05 19.78 3.12
N ASP A 130 0.94 20.02 2.27
CA ASP A 130 0.70 20.18 0.83
C ASP A 130 0.36 18.82 0.19
N LEU A 131 1.08 17.77 0.59
CA LEU A 131 0.82 16.41 0.14
C LEU A 131 -0.51 15.88 0.70
N GLU A 132 -0.78 16.11 2.00
CA GLU A 132 -2.05 15.73 2.63
C GLU A 132 -3.26 16.40 1.97
N GLY A 133 -3.12 17.66 1.51
CA GLY A 133 -4.17 18.37 0.77
C GLY A 133 -4.50 17.75 -0.61
N LEU A 134 -3.58 16.96 -1.17
CA LEU A 134 -3.74 16.26 -2.44
C LEU A 134 -4.18 14.79 -2.26
N ALA A 135 -3.79 14.17 -1.15
CA ALA A 135 -4.08 12.77 -0.87
C ALA A 135 -5.57 12.53 -0.61
N HIS A 136 -6.06 11.36 -1.04
CA HIS A 136 -7.39 10.87 -0.66
C HIS A 136 -7.35 10.18 0.70
N ASP A 137 -6.21 9.58 1.05
CA ASP A 137 -5.90 9.05 2.37
C ASP A 137 -4.38 9.14 2.62
N ALA A 138 -3.99 9.34 3.87
CA ALA A 138 -2.60 9.55 4.27
C ALA A 138 -2.30 8.92 5.64
N LEU A 139 -1.11 8.32 5.77
CA LEU A 139 -0.55 7.93 7.05
C LEU A 139 0.68 8.80 7.33
N ALA A 140 0.51 9.80 8.18
CA ALA A 140 1.64 10.58 8.69
C ALA A 140 2.36 9.80 9.80
N VAL A 141 3.68 9.69 9.71
CA VAL A 141 4.59 9.10 10.70
C VAL A 141 5.35 10.22 11.41
N PRO A 142 4.89 10.71 12.57
CA PRO A 142 5.62 11.75 13.30
C PRO A 142 7.03 11.30 13.69
N LEU A 143 8.00 12.22 13.74
CA LEU A 143 9.39 11.94 14.16
C LEU A 143 9.52 11.24 15.53
N ARG A 144 8.53 11.41 16.41
CA ARG A 144 8.49 10.77 17.75
C ARG A 144 7.52 9.59 17.82
N ALA A 145 7.09 9.07 16.67
CA ALA A 145 6.26 7.89 16.61
C ALA A 145 6.99 6.68 17.20
N PRO A 146 6.26 5.71 17.76
CA PRO A 146 6.84 4.46 18.26
C PRO A 146 7.41 3.56 17.15
N VAL A 147 7.22 3.92 15.87
CA VAL A 147 7.71 3.19 14.69
C VAL A 147 8.50 4.15 13.83
N SER A 148 9.63 3.68 13.28
CA SER A 148 10.37 4.42 12.27
C SER A 148 9.59 4.52 10.96
N PHE A 149 10.00 5.42 10.07
CA PHE A 149 9.40 5.54 8.74
C PHE A 149 9.48 4.22 7.94
N ASP A 150 10.65 3.56 7.93
CA ASP A 150 10.84 2.22 7.36
C ASP A 150 9.94 1.16 8.01
N GLY A 151 9.77 1.22 9.33
CA GLY A 151 8.87 0.30 10.04
C GLY A 151 7.42 0.50 9.62
N ALA A 152 7.00 1.74 9.39
CA ALA A 152 5.67 2.06 8.86
C ALA A 152 5.49 1.52 7.44
N GLN A 153 6.49 1.67 6.56
CA GLN A 153 6.48 1.07 5.22
C GLN A 153 6.27 -0.46 5.27
N HIS A 154 6.96 -1.15 6.18
CA HIS A 154 6.80 -2.58 6.37
C HIS A 154 5.37 -2.95 6.84
N LEU A 155 4.86 -2.24 7.85
CA LEU A 155 3.51 -2.48 8.38
C LEU A 155 2.43 -2.23 7.33
N VAL A 156 2.56 -1.16 6.54
CA VAL A 156 1.62 -0.85 5.44
C VAL A 156 1.66 -1.92 4.35
N SER A 157 2.84 -2.41 4.01
CA SER A 157 2.99 -3.50 3.03
C SER A 157 2.28 -4.77 3.50
N MET A 158 2.58 -5.21 4.73
CA MET A 158 1.92 -6.36 5.35
C MET A 158 0.40 -6.17 5.40
N ALA A 159 -0.05 -5.00 5.86
CA ALA A 159 -1.47 -4.68 5.97
C ALA A 159 -2.17 -4.66 4.61
N ALA A 160 -1.49 -4.29 3.52
CA ALA A 160 -1.99 -4.41 2.15
C ALA A 160 -2.14 -5.88 1.73
N GLY A 161 -1.19 -6.74 2.10
CA GLY A 161 -1.23 -8.19 1.89
C GLY A 161 -2.24 -8.96 2.76
N GLU A 162 -2.74 -8.36 3.85
CA GLU A 162 -3.78 -8.93 4.73
C GLU A 162 -5.14 -9.04 3.99
N ALA A 163 -5.27 -9.99 3.07
CA ALA A 163 -6.55 -10.35 2.50
C ALA A 163 -7.45 -10.87 3.64
N PRO A 164 -8.71 -10.39 3.77
CA PRO A 164 -9.66 -11.07 4.64
C PRO A 164 -9.72 -12.52 4.17
N ARG A 165 -9.23 -13.46 4.99
CA ARG A 165 -9.33 -14.90 4.74
C ARG A 165 -10.77 -15.13 4.30
N ARG A 166 -10.99 -15.65 3.09
CA ARG A 166 -12.33 -16.00 2.61
C ARG A 166 -12.89 -17.11 3.53
N GLN A 167 -13.41 -16.75 4.70
CA GLN A 167 -14.22 -17.58 5.60
C GLN A 167 -15.59 -17.93 4.98
N GLY A 168 -15.79 -17.65 3.69
CA GLY A 168 -17.11 -17.55 3.09
C GLY A 168 -17.63 -18.82 2.44
N PHE A 169 -16.78 -19.77 2.04
CA PHE A 169 -17.24 -20.91 1.24
C PHE A 169 -16.80 -22.26 1.78
N ARG A 170 -15.50 -22.44 2.10
CA ARG A 170 -15.02 -23.70 2.70
C ARG A 170 -15.59 -23.93 4.09
N ASP A 171 -15.66 -22.87 4.92
CA ASP A 171 -16.27 -22.96 6.26
C ASP A 171 -17.80 -23.07 6.21
N ARG A 172 -18.44 -22.62 5.13
CA ARG A 172 -19.88 -22.84 4.90
C ARG A 172 -20.14 -24.26 4.42
N LEU A 173 -19.27 -24.80 3.56
CA LEU A 173 -19.35 -26.17 3.08
C LEU A 173 -19.05 -27.17 4.20
N ALA A 174 -18.03 -26.92 5.03
CA ALA A 174 -17.71 -27.73 6.20
C ALA A 174 -18.90 -27.80 7.18
N ARG A 175 -19.50 -26.64 7.51
CA ARG A 175 -20.70 -26.57 8.36
C ARG A 175 -21.94 -27.22 7.73
N MET A 176 -22.04 -27.26 6.41
CA MET A 176 -23.13 -27.95 5.70
C MET A 176 -22.92 -29.48 5.69
N LEU A 177 -21.68 -29.93 5.51
CA LEU A 177 -21.31 -31.34 5.57
C LEU A 177 -21.47 -31.90 6.99
N GLU A 178 -21.06 -31.16 8.02
CA GLU A 178 -21.28 -31.54 9.43
C GLU A 178 -22.77 -31.69 9.77
N ARG A 179 -23.65 -30.89 9.16
CA ARG A 179 -25.10 -31.00 9.32
C ARG A 179 -25.71 -32.20 8.58
N LEU A 180 -25.07 -32.67 7.52
CA LEU A 180 -25.52 -33.84 6.74
C LEU A 180 -24.96 -35.15 7.29
N SER A 181 -23.81 -35.13 7.96
CA SER A 181 -23.16 -36.34 8.46
C SER A 181 -23.71 -36.86 9.79
N GLY A 182 -24.45 -36.06 10.57
CA GLY A 182 -25.10 -36.49 11.82
C GLY A 182 -24.13 -37.01 12.91
N PRO A 183 -24.54 -37.07 14.19
CA PRO A 183 -23.69 -37.60 15.25
C PRO A 183 -23.49 -39.11 15.06
N HIS A 184 -22.24 -39.54 14.88
CA HIS A 184 -21.85 -40.94 15.01
C HIS A 184 -21.93 -41.32 16.49
N VAL A 185 -22.89 -42.15 16.88
CA VAL A 185 -22.89 -42.78 18.20
C VAL A 185 -21.93 -43.97 18.11
N PRO A 186 -20.81 -44.00 18.85
CA PRO A 186 -20.01 -45.20 18.95
C PRO A 186 -20.71 -46.20 19.88
N ASP A 187 -20.74 -47.47 19.46
CA ASP A 187 -21.20 -48.62 20.25
C ASP A 187 -20.29 -48.90 21.47
#